data_AF-A0A975NXL8-F1
#
_entry.id   AF-A0A975NXL8-F1
#
_cell.length_a   1.000
_cell.length_b   1.000
_cell.length_c   1.000
_cell.angle_alpha   90.00
_cell.angle_beta   90.00
_cell.angle_gamma   90.00
#
_symmetry.space_group_name_H-M   'P 1'
#
loop_
_entity.id
_entity.type
_entity.pdbx_description
1 polymer ?
#
loop_
_entity_poly.entity_id
_entity_poly.type
_entity_poly.pdbx_seq_one_letter_code
_entity_poly.pdbx_strand_id
1 'polypeptide(L)'
;MTELLVIGAGRSLSVRPLPITFFRPISIHRQAQTEQAMRGVVFAGERELEPMQFPDPAPHAHDVVIEMEASGLCGGDLYQYRRWPPFRGARRAREPGISRQ
;
A
#
# COMPACT_ATOMS: atom_id res chain seq x y z
N MET A 1 -19.33 27.66 28.10
CA MET A 1 -19.30 28.94 27.38
C MET A 1 -20.10 28.74 26.12
N THR A 2 -21.31 29.30 26.09
CA THR A 2 -22.39 28.92 25.17
C THR A 2 -22.60 30.10 24.22
N GLU A 3 -22.27 29.94 22.95
CA GLU A 3 -22.57 30.94 21.92
C GLU A 3 -23.92 30.57 21.28
N LEU A 4 -24.91 31.43 21.51
CA LEU A 4 -26.29 31.31 21.00
C LEU A 4 -26.42 32.20 19.75
N LEU A 5 -26.50 31.59 18.57
CA LEU A 5 -26.86 32.31 17.34
C LEU A 5 -28.37 32.22 17.08
N VAL A 6 -29.06 33.36 17.15
CA VAL A 6 -30.49 33.49 16.83
C VAL A 6 -30.64 34.13 15.45
N ILE A 7 -31.18 33.38 14.49
CA ILE A 7 -31.66 33.92 13.21
C ILE A 7 -33.15 33.61 13.12
N GLY A 8 -33.98 34.66 13.07
CA GLY A 8 -35.43 34.54 12.93
C GLY A 8 -35.92 35.13 11.60
N ALA A 9 -36.69 34.34 10.85
CA ALA A 9 -37.92 34.70 10.12
C ALA A 9 -38.17 33.71 8.97
N GLY A 10 -38.97 32.68 9.21
CA GLY A 10 -39.38 31.73 8.17
C GLY A 10 -39.84 30.39 8.72
N ARG A 11 -41.14 30.29 8.96
CA ARG A 11 -41.99 29.10 9.24
C ARG A 11 -41.28 27.73 9.17
N SER A 12 -41.25 27.07 10.33
CA SER A 12 -40.83 25.67 10.58
C SER A 12 -39.32 25.43 10.66
N LEU A 13 -38.73 25.78 11.82
CA LEU A 13 -37.40 25.34 12.23
C LEU A 13 -37.49 23.90 12.77
N SER A 14 -37.45 22.91 11.89
CA SER A 14 -37.17 21.53 12.27
C SER A 14 -35.66 21.37 12.45
N VAL A 15 -35.14 21.72 13.63
CA VAL A 15 -33.77 21.38 14.02
C VAL A 15 -33.74 19.88 14.34
N ARG A 16 -33.35 19.05 13.36
CA ARG A 16 -33.06 17.64 13.61
C ARG A 16 -31.62 17.55 14.14
N PRO A 17 -31.39 17.14 15.39
CA PRO A 17 -30.04 16.83 15.83
C PRO A 17 -29.56 15.62 15.02
N LEU A 18 -28.59 15.82 14.13
CA LEU A 18 -27.83 14.69 13.61
C LEU A 18 -27.02 14.13 14.78
N PRO A 19 -27.16 12.84 15.12
CA PRO A 19 -26.36 12.27 16.19
C PRO A 19 -24.89 12.37 15.78
N ILE A 20 -24.07 12.91 16.69
CA ILE A 20 -22.61 13.10 16.54
C ILE A 20 -21.87 11.74 16.36
N THR A 21 -22.59 10.62 16.32
CA THR A 21 -22.07 9.28 16.13
C THR A 21 -21.65 8.95 14.69
N PHE A 22 -21.67 9.90 13.76
CA PHE A 22 -21.07 9.71 12.42
C PHE A 22 -19.61 10.20 12.32
N PHE A 23 -18.92 10.39 13.44
CA PHE A 23 -17.47 10.26 13.43
C PHE A 23 -17.14 8.76 13.46
N ARG A 24 -17.16 8.12 12.28
CA ARG A 24 -16.36 6.89 12.12
C ARG A 24 -14.92 7.34 12.28
N PRO A 25 -14.18 6.94 13.33
CA PRO A 25 -12.74 7.14 13.29
C PRO A 25 -12.28 6.51 11.99
N ILE A 26 -11.54 7.26 11.18
CA ILE A 26 -10.70 6.66 10.15
C ILE A 26 -9.77 5.76 10.97
N SER A 27 -10.15 4.50 11.09
CA SER A 27 -9.29 3.48 11.65
C SER A 27 -8.20 3.34 10.59
N ILE A 28 -7.12 4.08 10.79
CA ILE A 28 -5.92 4.05 9.94
C ILE A 28 -5.29 2.66 9.98
N HIS A 29 -5.71 1.83 10.93
CA HIS A 29 -5.56 0.37 10.85
C HIS A 29 -6.59 -0.19 9.87
N ARG A 30 -6.23 -0.06 8.60
CA ARG A 30 -6.76 -0.85 7.49
C ARG A 30 -6.89 -2.31 7.95
N GLN A 31 -8.10 -2.83 7.71
CA GLN A 31 -8.62 -4.10 8.17
C GLN A 31 -7.62 -5.25 8.04
N ALA A 32 -7.58 -6.07 9.09
CA ALA A 32 -6.97 -7.39 9.16
C ALA A 32 -6.99 -8.12 7.80
N GLN A 33 -5.87 -8.06 7.07
CA GLN A 33 -5.58 -9.05 6.04
C GLN A 33 -5.11 -10.30 6.77
N THR A 34 -5.99 -11.28 6.81
CA THR A 34 -5.64 -12.63 7.20
C THR A 34 -4.60 -13.16 6.20
N GLU A 35 -3.53 -13.76 6.75
CA GLU A 35 -2.33 -14.32 6.11
C GLU A 35 -1.20 -13.33 5.74
N GLN A 36 -0.14 -13.35 6.56
CA GLN A 36 1.03 -12.46 6.58
C GLN A 36 1.98 -12.63 5.37
N ALA A 37 1.49 -12.40 4.15
CA ALA A 37 2.34 -12.39 2.97
C ALA A 37 2.22 -11.06 2.21
N MET A 38 3.32 -10.34 2.09
CA MET A 38 3.49 -9.16 1.24
C MET A 38 3.38 -9.55 -0.23
N ARG A 39 2.64 -8.76 -1.02
CA ARG A 39 2.54 -8.97 -2.47
C ARG A 39 3.65 -8.23 -3.18
N GLY A 40 4.28 -8.89 -4.14
CA GLY A 40 5.27 -8.29 -5.02
C GLY A 40 5.10 -8.75 -6.47
N VAL A 41 5.89 -8.17 -7.36
CA VAL A 41 5.94 -8.53 -8.79
C VAL A 41 7.36 -8.88 -9.15
N VAL A 42 7.55 -9.99 -9.85
CA VAL A 42 8.86 -10.47 -10.33
C VAL A 42 8.96 -10.26 -11.84
N PHE A 43 10.10 -9.73 -12.29
CA PHE A 43 10.42 -9.66 -13.71
C PHE A 43 10.81 -11.05 -14.22
N ALA A 44 9.92 -11.69 -14.98
CA ALA A 44 10.18 -13.00 -15.60
C ALA A 44 11.09 -12.89 -16.84
N GLY A 45 11.21 -11.69 -17.42
CA GLY A 45 11.83 -11.48 -18.72
C GLY A 45 10.79 -11.59 -19.84
N GLU A 46 11.21 -11.53 -21.11
CA GLU A 46 10.29 -11.60 -22.27
C GLU A 46 9.06 -10.69 -22.22
N ARG A 47 9.16 -9.55 -21.52
CA ARG A 47 8.05 -8.61 -21.31
C ARG A 47 6.92 -9.21 -20.46
N GLU A 48 7.25 -10.16 -19.60
CA GLU A 48 6.34 -10.79 -18.65
C GLU A 48 6.67 -10.40 -17.19
N LEU A 49 5.61 -10.27 -16.39
CA LEU A 49 5.66 -9.96 -14.97
C LEU A 49 4.80 -10.98 -14.22
N GLU A 50 5.33 -11.54 -13.14
CA GLU A 50 4.65 -12.55 -12.33
C GLU A 50 4.32 -11.98 -10.94
N PRO A 51 3.03 -11.89 -10.55
CA PRO A 51 2.67 -11.54 -9.18
C PRO A 51 3.00 -12.70 -8.23
N MET A 52 3.65 -12.40 -7.12
CA MET A 52 4.12 -13.39 -6.14
C MET A 52 3.87 -12.92 -4.70
N GLN A 53 3.76 -13.88 -3.79
CA GLN A 53 3.68 -13.63 -2.35
C GLN A 53 5.07 -13.79 -1.70
N PHE A 54 5.41 -12.86 -0.83
CA PHE A 54 6.67 -12.79 -0.09
C PHE A 54 6.36 -12.68 1.41
N PRO A 55 7.26 -13.11 2.31
CA PRO A 55 7.12 -12.77 3.72
C PRO A 55 7.18 -11.24 3.91
N ASP A 56 6.51 -10.74 4.94
CA ASP A 56 6.65 -9.34 5.36
C ASP A 56 8.11 -9.07 5.77
N PRO A 57 8.81 -8.08 5.17
CA PRO A 57 10.22 -7.86 5.46
C PRO A 57 10.44 -7.37 6.90
N ALA A 58 11.44 -7.91 7.57
CA ALA A 58 11.90 -7.42 8.86
C ALA A 58 13.09 -6.44 8.66
N PRO A 59 13.13 -5.29 9.36
CA PRO A 59 14.25 -4.37 9.26
C PRO A 59 15.51 -4.92 9.98
N HIS A 60 16.70 -4.67 9.42
CA HIS A 60 17.97 -4.77 10.15
C HIS A 60 18.32 -3.46 10.85
N ALA A 61 19.47 -3.42 11.55
CA ALA A 61 19.91 -2.30 12.37
C ALA A 61 19.97 -0.93 11.66
N HIS A 62 20.08 -0.91 10.33
CA HIS A 62 20.15 0.31 9.52
C HIS A 62 19.10 0.37 8.41
N ASP A 63 18.08 -0.51 8.46
CA ASP A 63 17.01 -0.56 7.47
C ASP A 63 15.73 0.06 8.03
N VAL A 64 14.87 0.53 7.13
CA VAL A 64 13.49 0.89 7.44
C VAL A 64 12.56 0.15 6.50
N VAL A 65 11.42 -0.29 7.03
CA VAL A 65 10.34 -0.90 6.25
C VAL A 65 9.29 0.18 6.00
N ILE A 66 8.89 0.33 4.74
CA ILE A 66 7.93 1.34 4.30
C ILE A 66 6.77 0.63 3.62
N GLU A 67 5.54 0.98 4.00
CA GLU A 67 4.34 0.57 3.26
C GLU A 67 4.29 1.33 1.93
N MET A 68 4.36 0.60 0.82
CA MET A 68 4.32 1.18 -0.51
C MET A 68 2.89 1.52 -0.93
N GLU A 69 2.59 2.80 -1.10
CA GLU A 69 1.30 3.27 -1.65
C GLU A 69 1.29 3.29 -3.19
N ALA A 70 2.43 3.61 -3.81
CA ALA A 70 2.61 3.64 -5.25
C ALA A 70 4.08 3.47 -5.65
N SER A 71 4.32 2.86 -6.81
CA SER A 71 5.64 2.76 -7.44
C SER A 71 5.52 3.02 -8.94
N GLY A 72 6.41 3.83 -9.50
CA GLY A 72 6.55 4.01 -10.94
C GLY A 72 7.66 3.13 -11.52
N LEU A 73 7.54 2.78 -12.80
CA LEU A 73 8.61 2.12 -13.56
C LEU A 73 9.38 3.16 -14.36
N CYS A 74 10.70 3.15 -14.22
CA CYS A 74 11.63 3.97 -15.00
C CYS A 74 12.15 3.20 -16.23
N GLY A 75 12.74 3.90 -17.20
CA GLY A 75 13.35 3.27 -18.37
C GLY A 75 14.44 2.26 -18.02
N GLY A 76 15.12 2.42 -16.88
CA GLY A 76 16.12 1.47 -16.38
C GLY A 76 15.54 0.10 -16.00
N ASP A 77 14.31 0.05 -15.50
CA ASP A 77 13.63 -1.20 -15.12
C ASP A 77 13.29 -2.05 -16.34
N LEU A 78 13.11 -1.40 -17.51
CA LEU A 78 12.79 -2.07 -18.77
C LEU A 78 13.91 -2.99 -19.25
N TYR A 79 15.14 -2.82 -18.77
CA TYR A 79 16.25 -3.73 -19.08
C TYR A 79 15.97 -5.14 -18.56
N GLN A 80 15.50 -5.30 -17.31
CA GLN A 80 15.15 -6.61 -16.76
C GLN A 80 13.84 -7.13 -17.36
N TYR A 81 12.85 -6.26 -17.55
CA TYR A 81 11.58 -6.61 -18.18
C TYR A 81 11.74 -7.22 -19.58
N ARG A 82 12.66 -6.67 -20.39
CA ARG A 82 12.92 -7.13 -21.76
C ARG A 82 14.02 -8.18 -21.87
N ARG A 83 14.61 -8.59 -20.74
CA ARG A 83 15.71 -9.53 -20.76
C ARG A 83 15.20 -10.91 -21.17
N TRP A 84 15.96 -11.59 -22.03
CA TRP A 84 15.72 -13.01 -22.29
C TRP A 84 16.00 -13.82 -21.03
N PRO A 85 15.04 -14.63 -20.53
CA PRO A 85 15.25 -15.43 -19.35
C PRO A 85 16.45 -16.33 -19.62
N PRO A 86 17.45 -16.34 -18.73
CA PRO A 86 18.49 -17.35 -18.84
C PRO A 86 17.79 -18.71 -18.82
N PHE A 87 18.18 -19.62 -19.73
CA PHE A 87 17.57 -20.93 -20.00
C PHE A 87 16.77 -21.48 -18.80
N ARG A 88 15.48 -21.87 -19.00
CA ARG A 88 14.56 -22.37 -17.95
C ARG A 88 15.32 -23.24 -16.94
N GLY A 89 15.63 -22.67 -15.76
CA GLY A 89 16.55 -23.27 -14.78
C GLY A 89 17.57 -22.27 -14.19
N ALA A 90 17.72 -21.09 -14.79
CA ALA A 90 18.65 -20.10 -14.27
C ALA A 90 18.06 -19.30 -13.10
N ARG A 91 18.57 -19.64 -11.91
CA ARG A 91 18.44 -19.00 -10.59
C ARG A 91 17.15 -18.20 -10.33
N ARG A 92 16.28 -18.84 -9.54
CA ARG A 92 15.24 -18.21 -8.69
C ARG A 92 15.68 -16.85 -8.20
N ALA A 93 14.73 -15.91 -8.13
CA ALA A 93 14.89 -14.58 -7.53
C ALA A 93 15.90 -14.65 -6.38
N ARG A 94 16.95 -13.84 -6.46
CA ARG A 94 17.88 -13.68 -5.33
C ARG A 94 17.03 -13.40 -4.10
N GLU A 95 17.26 -14.14 -3.02
CA GLU A 95 16.64 -13.84 -1.74
C GLU A 95 16.84 -12.34 -1.45
N PRO A 96 15.76 -11.61 -1.12
CA PRO A 96 15.88 -10.22 -0.72
C PRO A 96 16.65 -10.18 0.60
N GLY A 97 17.97 -9.97 0.53
CA GLY A 97 18.84 -10.03 1.71
C GLY A 97 20.35 -10.05 1.45
N ILE A 98 20.84 -10.23 0.22
CA ILE A 98 22.30 -10.17 -0.06
C ILE A 98 22.62 -8.87 -0.81
N SER A 99 23.02 -7.85 -0.04
CA SER A 99 23.76 -6.71 -0.56
C SER A 99 25.11 -7.20 -1.09
N ARG A 100 25.48 -6.81 -2.31
CA ARG A 100 26.88 -6.88 -2.75
C ARG A 100 27.49 -5.53 -2.41
N GLN A 101 28.48 -5.57 -1.52
CA GLN A 101 29.47 -4.51 -1.37
C GLN A 101 30.13 -4.20 -2.71
#